data_AF-A0A2G9TCZ6-F1
#
_entry.id   AF-A0A2G9TCZ6-F1
#
_cell.length_a   1.000
_cell.length_b   1.000
_cell.length_c   1.000
_cell.angle_alpha   90.00
_cell.angle_beta   90.00
_cell.angle_gamma   90.00
#
_symmetry.space_group_name_H-M   'P 1'
#
loop_
_entity.id
_entity.type
_entity.pdbx_description
1 polymer ?
#
loop_
_entity_poly.entity_id
_entity_poly.type
_entity_poly.pdbx_seq_one_letter_code
_entity_poly.pdbx_strand_id
1 'polypeptide(L)' 'MKDIAQCKEACRQFDCAAVNLFQLGEFSFKCEILGTLYGMSPATGSACYYASDLMYGTAGGVGGLGGYGGYGRRRK' A
#
# COMPACT_ATOMS: atom_id res chain seq x y z
N MET A 1 6.70 2.68 -15.72
CA MET A 1 5.31 2.87 -15.26
C MET A 1 5.08 4.35 -15.09
N LYS A 2 3.98 4.87 -15.63
CA LYS A 2 3.62 6.30 -15.48
C LYS A 2 2.64 6.54 -14.34
N ASP A 3 2.00 5.48 -13.87
CA ASP A 3 0.86 5.57 -12.96
C ASP A 3 0.91 4.45 -11.92
N ILE A 4 0.41 4.75 -10.72
CA ILE A 4 0.29 3.77 -9.65
C ILE A 4 -0.65 2.64 -10.04
N ALA A 5 -1.67 2.91 -10.85
CA ALA A 5 -2.66 1.92 -11.27
C ALA A 5 -2.02 0.69 -11.91
N GLN A 6 -1.06 0.88 -12.82
CA GLN A 6 -0.34 -0.22 -13.47
C GLN A 6 0.41 -1.09 -12.46
N CYS A 7 0.92 -0.45 -11.40
CA CYS A 7 1.67 -1.16 -10.38
C CYS A 7 0.77 -1.96 -9.45
N LYS A 8 -0.42 -1.43 -9.14
CA LYS A 8 -1.46 -2.16 -8.41
C LYS A 8 -1.92 -3.40 -9.19
N GLU A 9 -2.11 -3.24 -10.49
CA GLU A 9 -2.50 -4.33 -11.39
C GLU A 9 -1.47 -5.45 -11.41
N ALA A 10 -0.18 -5.10 -11.56
CA ALA A 10 0.91 -6.05 -11.51
C ALA A 10 0.98 -6.74 -10.13
N CYS A 11 0.84 -5.99 -9.04
CA CYS A 11 0.79 -6.55 -7.69
C CYS A 11 -0.30 -7.63 -7.54
N ARG A 12 -1.50 -7.38 -8.11
CA ARG A 12 -2.60 -8.37 -8.13
C ARG A 12 -2.28 -9.59 -8.97
N GLN A 13 -1.64 -9.43 -10.12
CA GLN A 13 -1.26 -10.56 -10.99
C GLN A 13 -0.21 -11.47 -10.35
N PHE A 14 0.65 -10.92 -9.50
CA PHE A 14 1.77 -11.65 -8.88
C PHE A 14 1.54 -11.99 -7.39
N ASP A 15 0.31 -11.87 -6.88
CA ASP A 15 -0.06 -12.14 -5.49
C ASP A 15 0.90 -11.51 -4.46
N CYS A 16 1.11 -10.21 -4.61
CA CYS A 16 2.01 -9.45 -3.74
C CYS A 16 1.43 -9.24 -2.33
N ALA A 17 2.30 -8.91 -1.38
CA ALA A 17 1.91 -8.42 -0.05
C ALA A 17 1.68 -6.90 -0.02
N ALA A 18 2.48 -6.12 -0.76
CA ALA A 18 2.41 -4.66 -0.80
C ALA A 18 3.10 -4.07 -2.04
N VAL A 19 2.86 -2.77 -2.28
CA VAL A 19 3.60 -1.96 -3.26
C VAL A 19 4.14 -0.69 -2.63
N ASN A 20 5.40 -0.41 -2.92
CA ASN A 20 6.03 0.89 -2.66
C ASN A 20 5.97 1.74 -3.94
N LEU A 21 5.54 2.98 -3.80
CA LEU A 21 5.66 4.01 -4.82
C LEU A 21 6.63 5.07 -4.33
N PHE A 22 7.72 5.28 -5.06
CA PHE A 22 8.72 6.30 -4.81
C PHE A 22 8.64 7.38 -5.87
N GLN A 23 8.51 8.63 -5.44
CA GLN A 23 8.67 9.78 -6.33
C GLN A 23 10.16 10.09 -6.46
N LEU A 24 10.74 9.80 -7.63
CA LEU A 24 12.15 10.07 -7.94
C LEU A 24 12.37 11.48 -8.51
N GLY A 25 11.32 12.15 -8.95
CA GLY A 25 11.32 13.52 -9.46
C GLY A 25 9.89 14.01 -9.76
N GLU A 26 9.73 15.22 -10.29
CA GLU A 26 8.39 15.80 -10.54
C GLU A 26 7.48 14.93 -11.42
N PHE A 27 8.06 14.21 -12.38
CA PHE A 27 7.31 13.33 -13.30
C PHE A 27 7.81 11.89 -13.33
N SER A 28 8.69 11.53 -12.39
CA SER A 28 9.34 10.22 -12.35
C SER A 28 8.90 9.45 -11.11
N PHE A 29 8.22 8.33 -11.34
CA PHE A 29 7.77 7.43 -10.29
C PHE A 29 8.40 6.06 -10.48
N LYS A 30 8.94 5.51 -9.40
CA LYS A 30 9.38 4.12 -9.33
C LYS A 30 8.40 3.36 -8.47
N CYS A 31 8.02 2.18 -8.92
CA CYS A 31 7.18 1.30 -8.14
C CYS A 31 7.90 -0.02 -7.88
N GLU A 32 7.72 -0.57 -6.68
CA GLU A 32 8.34 -1.79 -6.22
C GLU A 32 7.28 -2.71 -5.64
N ILE A 33 7.19 -3.92 -6.19
CA ILE A 33 6.23 -4.95 -5.79
C ILE A 33 6.92 -5.84 -4.75
N LEU A 34 6.31 -5.96 -3.58
CA LEU A 34 6.83 -6.72 -2.46
C LEU A 34 6.01 -7.99 -2.30
N GLY A 35 6.65 -9.15 -2.45
CA GLY A 35 6.00 -10.46 -2.20
C GLY A 35 5.83 -10.78 -0.71
N THR A 36 6.60 -10.14 0.15
CA THR A 36 6.49 -10.23 1.62
C THR A 36 6.69 -8.86 2.24
N LEU A 37 5.96 -8.58 3.33
CA LEU A 37 6.04 -7.32 4.06
C LEU A 37 6.29 -7.61 5.55
N TYR A 38 7.38 -7.10 6.10
CA TYR A 38 7.74 -7.24 7.51
C TYR A 38 7.26 -6.06 8.38
N GLY A 39 7.02 -4.91 7.75
CA GLY A 39 6.53 -3.69 8.41
C GLY A 39 6.61 -2.49 7.47
N MET A 40 5.88 -1.43 7.81
CA MET A 40 5.94 -0.15 7.09
C MET A 40 6.62 0.90 7.96
N SER A 41 7.60 1.59 7.38
CA SER A 41 8.16 2.81 7.94
C SER A 41 7.77 3.98 7.06
N PRO A 42 7.24 5.08 7.63
CA PRO A 42 6.97 6.28 6.85
C PRO A 42 8.30 6.84 6.31
N ALA A 43 8.33 7.18 5.03
CA ALA A 43 9.47 7.82 4.38
C ALA A 43 8.99 8.91 3.42
N THR A 44 9.62 10.08 3.49
CA THR A 44 9.27 11.24 2.66
C THR A 44 9.47 10.93 1.17
N GLY A 45 8.50 11.31 0.34
CA GLY A 45 8.53 11.03 -1.10
C GLY A 45 8.20 9.58 -1.46
N SER A 46 7.69 8.80 -0.50
CA SER A 46 7.21 7.43 -0.74
C SER A 46 5.78 7.25 -0.25
N ALA A 47 5.04 6.39 -0.95
CA ALA A 47 3.72 5.93 -0.54
C ALA A 47 3.69 4.40 -0.61
N CYS A 48 3.36 3.75 0.50
CA CYS A 48 3.29 2.30 0.61
C CYS A 48 1.82 1.88 0.71
N TYR A 49 1.41 0.90 -0.08
CA TYR A 49 0.04 0.39 -0.10
C TYR A 49 0.04 -1.12 0.15
N TYR A 50 -0.76 -1.59 1.11
CA TYR A 50 -0.94 -3.03 1.30
C TYR A 50 -1.74 -3.61 0.14
N ALA A 51 -1.50 -4.87 -0.21
CA ALA A 51 -2.30 -5.57 -1.22
C ALA A 51 -3.80 -5.55 -0.91
N SER A 52 -4.18 -5.57 0.37
CA SER A 52 -5.56 -5.39 0.83
C SER A 52 -6.15 -4.04 0.42
N ASP A 53 -5.38 -2.96 0.53
CA ASP A 53 -5.79 -1.61 0.12
C ASP A 53 -5.92 -1.50 -1.40
N LEU A 54 -5.15 -2.31 -2.13
CA LEU A 54 -5.26 -2.39 -3.59
C LEU A 54 -6.51 -3.13 -4.02
N MET A 55 -6.89 -4.20 -3.32
CA MET A 55 -8.09 -4.99 -3.62
C MET A 55 -9.38 -4.20 -3.33
N TYR A 56 -9.40 -3.38 -2.28
CA TYR A 56 -10.57 -2.57 -1.93
C TYR A 56 -10.78 -1.32 -2.82
N GLY A 57 -9.78 -0.93 -3.63
CA GLY A 57 -9.84 0.27 -4.49
C GLY A 57 -10.76 0.19 -5.71
N THR A 58 -11.43 -0.93 -5.97
CA THR A 58 -12.40 -1.10 -7.09
C THR A 58 -13.86 -1.19 -6.65
N ALA A 59 -14.16 -1.10 -5.35
CA ALA A 59 -15.52 -1.06 -4.85
C ALA A 59 -15.72 0.23 -4.06
N GLY A 60 -16.66 1.07 -4.52
CA GLY A 60 -17.00 2.33 -3.89
C GLY A 60 -17.13 2.20 -2.37
N GLY A 61 -16.57 3.18 -1.66
CA GLY A 61 -16.59 3.18 -0.21
C GLY A 61 -18.01 3.09 0.34
N VAL A 62 -18.23 2.15 1.27
CA VAL A 62 -19.02 2.30 2.51
C VAL A 62 -18.79 1.07 3.40
N GLY A 63 -18.21 1.31 4.60
CA GLY A 63 -18.14 0.38 5.74
C GLY A 63 -17.08 -0.72 5.61
N GLY A 64 -16.03 -0.83 6.42
CA GLY A 64 -15.89 -0.51 7.84
C GLY A 64 -15.21 -1.73 8.46
N LEU A 65 -13.98 -1.54 8.97
CA LEU A 65 -13.11 -2.41 9.80
C LEU A 65 -11.67 -1.92 9.50
N GLY A 66 -11.24 -0.79 10.04
CA GLY A 66 -11.04 -0.67 11.48
C GLY A 66 -9.94 -1.64 11.91
N GLY A 67 -8.69 -1.35 11.52
CA GLY A 67 -7.55 -2.24 11.78
C GLY A 67 -6.23 -1.54 12.08
N TYR A 68 -6.21 -0.22 12.32
CA TYR A 68 -5.11 0.41 13.05
C TYR A 68 -5.40 0.26 14.55
N GLY A 69 -5.28 -0.99 15.03
CA GLY A 69 -5.32 -1.34 16.44
C GLY A 69 -4.05 -0.84 17.13
N GLY A 70 -4.17 0.34 17.75
CA GLY A 70 -3.10 1.02 18.45
C GLY A 70 -2.41 0.16 19.51
N TYR A 71 -1.10 0.24 19.48
CA TYR A 71 -0.19 0.09 20.61
C TYR A 71 -0.69 0.92 21.79
N GLY A 72 -1.33 0.31 22.80
CA GLY A 72 -1.86 1.09 23.91
C GLY A 72 -2.65 0.35 24.99
N ARG A 73 -1.97 -0.48 25.78
CA ARG A 73 -2.16 -0.71 27.23
C ARG A 73 -3.59 -0.64 27.85
N ARG A 74 -3.99 -1.82 28.37
CA ARG A 74 -4.16 -2.17 29.81
C ARG A 74 -5.44 -1.71 30.58
N ARG A 75 -6.14 -2.75 31.09
CA ARG A 75 -6.87 -2.90 32.38
C ARG A 75 -7.88 -1.82 32.79
N LYS A 76 -9.13 -2.23 33.03
CA LYS A 76 -9.62 -2.59 34.38
C LYS A 76 -10.86 -3.46 34.26
#